data_AF-A0A1L5NS45-F1
#
_entry.id   AF-A0A1L5NS45-F1
#
_cell.length_a   1.000
_cell.length_b   1.000
_cell.length_c   1.000
_cell.angle_alpha   90.00
_cell.angle_beta   90.00
_cell.angle_gamma   90.00
#
_symmetry.space_group_name_H-M   'P 1'
#
loop_
_entity.id
_entity.type
_entity.pdbx_description
1 polymer ?
#
loop_
_entity_poly.entity_id
_entity_poly.type
_entity_poly.pdbx_seq_one_letter_code
_entity_poly.pdbx_strand_id
1 'polypeptide(L)' 'MDRFPTIKFLLKNSAWLPPLAGLVFPIIGVWLGIRTGLLEIIVIGLLLGPIVYLVVRSYIELVTVMAEYLLPQ' A
#
# COMPACT_ATOMS: atom_id res chain seq x y z
N MET A 1 21.05 6.48 12.46
CA MET A 1 19.79 6.31 11.72
C MET A 1 19.40 7.54 10.87
N ASP A 2 20.25 8.55 10.74
CA ASP A 2 19.91 9.81 10.04
C ASP A 2 20.24 9.83 8.54
N ARG A 3 20.83 8.75 8.02
CA ARG A 3 21.21 8.61 6.61
C ARG A 3 20.10 8.11 5.69
N PHE A 4 18.99 7.60 6.24
CA PHE A 4 17.88 7.01 5.48
C PHE A 4 16.50 7.44 6.02
N PRO A 5 16.10 8.71 5.80
CA PRO A 5 14.82 9.24 6.31
C PRO A 5 13.60 8.48 5.76
N THR A 6 13.68 7.97 4.54
CA THR A 6 12.61 7.21 3.88
C THR A 6 12.32 5.89 4.58
N ILE A 7 13.36 5.17 5.01
CA ILE A 7 13.22 3.88 5.71
C ILE A 7 12.64 4.12 7.11
N LYS A 8 13.08 5.18 7.80
CA LYS A 8 12.56 5.57 9.12
C LYS A 8 11.07 5.94 9.06
N PHE A 9 10.65 6.61 7.99
CA PHE A 9 9.24 6.93 7.76
C PHE A 9 8.40 5.70 7.42
N LEU A 10 8.91 4.81 6.56
CA LEU A 10 8.28 3.53 6.21
C LEU A 10 8.11 2.61 7.42
N LEU A 11 9.12 2.48 8.28
CA LEU A 11 9.05 1.69 9.52
C LEU A 11 8.08 2.30 10.53
N LYS A 12 8.12 3.62 10.72
CA LYS A 12 7.26 4.32 11.68
C LYS A 12 5.77 4.24 11.31
N ASN A 13 5.45 4.25 10.01
CA ASN A 13 4.08 4.24 9.51
C ASN A 13 3.69 2.92 8.82
N SER A 14 4.48 1.86 9.02
CA SER A 14 4.34 0.55 8.38
C SER A 14 2.96 -0.08 8.56
N ALA A 15 2.29 0.19 9.69
CA ALA A 15 0.96 -0.31 9.99
C ALA A 15 -0.17 0.43 9.25
N TRP A 16 0.04 1.71 8.90
CA TRP A 16 -1.01 2.57 8.30
C TRP A 16 -0.86 2.75 6.79
N LEU A 17 0.34 2.55 6.25
CA LEU A 17 0.61 2.65 4.81
C LEU A 17 -0.13 1.60 3.96
N PRO A 18 -0.14 0.30 4.31
CA PRO A 18 -0.86 -0.72 3.55
C PRO A 18 -2.37 -0.47 3.46
N PRO A 19 -3.12 -0.23 4.55
CA PRO A 19 -4.56 0.01 4.44
C PRO A 19 -4.88 1.30 3.69
N LEU A 20 -4.07 2.35 3.82
CA LEU A 20 -4.22 3.57 3.00
C LEU A 20 -4.04 3.27 1.51
N ALA A 21 -2.95 2.59 1.14
CA ALA A 21 -2.69 2.22 -0.25
C ALA A 21 -3.79 1.31 -0.80
N GLY A 22 -4.29 0.36 -0.02
CA GLY A 22 -5.35 -0.55 -0.41
C GLY A 22 -6.73 0.10 -0.56
N LEU A 23 -7.04 1.14 0.20
CA LEU A 23 -8.34 1.83 0.16
C LEU A 23 -8.45 2.85 -0.98
N VAL A 24 -7.34 3.40 -1.45
CA VAL A 24 -7.34 4.40 -2.52
C VAL A 24 -7.91 3.83 -3.83
N PHE A 25 -7.54 2.61 -4.19
CA PHE A 25 -8.00 1.95 -5.43
C PHE A 25 -9.51 1.67 -5.49
N PRO A 26 -10.17 1.11 -4.46
CA PRO A 26 -11.61 0.92 -4.47
C PRO A 26 -12.37 2.25 -4.45
N ILE A 27 -11.86 3.28 -3.73
CA ILE A 27 -12.47 4.62 -3.74
C ILE A 27 -12.43 5.22 -5.15
N ILE A 28 -11.28 5.16 -5.82
CA ILE A 28 -11.12 5.67 -7.19
C ILE A 28 -11.97 4.85 -8.18
N GLY A 29 -11.99 3.52 -8.05
CA GLY A 29 -12.77 2.64 -8.92
C GLY A 29 -14.28 2.87 -8.81
N VAL A 30 -14.79 3.05 -7.59
CA VAL A 30 -16.19 3.41 -7.34
C VAL A 30 -16.49 4.79 -7.92
N TRP A 31 -15.63 5.78 -7.69
CA TRP A 31 -15.83 7.14 -8.22
C TRP A 31 -15.84 7.17 -9.75
N LEU A 32 -14.88 6.50 -10.39
CA LEU A 32 -14.80 6.42 -11.85
C LEU A 32 -15.98 5.65 -12.44
N GLY A 33 -16.35 4.50 -11.85
CA GLY A 33 -17.47 3.71 -12.32
C GLY A 33 -18.82 4.42 -12.22
N ILE A 34 -19.04 5.23 -11.18
CA ILE A 34 -20.23 6.09 -11.07
C ILE A 34 -20.22 7.17 -12.17
N ARG A 35 -19.05 7.74 -12.50
CA ARG A 35 -18.93 8.84 -13.49
C ARG A 35 -19.05 8.36 -14.93
N THR A 36 -18.59 7.15 -15.24
CA THR A 36 -18.65 6.57 -16.58
C THR A 36 -19.88 5.69 -16.81
N GLY A 37 -20.56 5.26 -15.75
CA GLY A 37 -21.65 4.28 -15.81
C GLY A 37 -21.18 2.85 -16.07
N LEU A 38 -19.86 2.60 -16.05
CA LEU A 38 -19.27 1.29 -16.31
C LEU A 38 -19.07 0.51 -15.02
N LEU A 39 -19.92 -0.48 -14.79
CA LEU A 39 -19.84 -1.38 -13.63
C LEU A 39 -18.52 -2.16 -13.56
N GLU A 40 -17.92 -2.47 -14.71
CA GLU A 40 -16.63 -3.17 -14.80
C GLU A 40 -15.51 -2.42 -14.06
N ILE A 41 -15.51 -1.08 -14.13
CA ILE A 41 -14.49 -0.24 -13.46
C ILE A 41 -14.62 -0.32 -11.95
N ILE A 42 -15.84 -0.44 -11.43
CA ILE A 42 -16.10 -0.62 -10.00
C ILE A 42 -15.52 -1.95 -9.53
N VAL A 43 -15.80 -3.02 -10.27
CA VAL A 43 -15.30 -4.37 -9.96
C VAL A 43 -13.77 -4.42 -10.00
N ILE A 44 -13.17 -3.82 -11.03
CA ILE A 44 -11.71 -3.75 -11.18
C ILE A 44 -11.07 -2.99 -10.02
N GLY A 45 -11.61 -1.82 -9.65
CA GLY A 45 -11.09 -1.05 -8.51
C GLY A 45 -11.26 -1.76 -7.17
N LEU A 46 -12.37 -2.48 -6.99
CA LEU A 46 -12.62 -3.28 -5.79
C LEU A 46 -11.62 -4.44 -5.66
N LEU A 47 -11.28 -5.10 -6.76
CA LEU A 47 -10.31 -6.19 -6.78
C LEU A 47 -8.85 -5.70 -6.66
N LEU A 48 -8.53 -4.55 -7.24
CA LEU A 48 -7.19 -3.96 -7.17
C LEU A 48 -6.80 -3.54 -5.75
N GLY A 49 -7.75 -3.06 -4.93
CA GLY A 49 -7.48 -2.62 -3.56
C GLY A 49 -6.79 -3.67 -2.68
N PRO A 50 -7.39 -4.87 -2.49
CA PRO A 50 -6.79 -5.97 -1.74
C PRO A 50 -5.45 -6.42 -2.30
N ILE A 51 -5.29 -6.45 -3.63
CA ILE A 51 -4.04 -6.84 -4.28
C ILE A 51 -2.93 -5.84 -3.93
N VAL A 52 -3.20 -4.54 -4.07
CA VAL A 52 -2.22 -3.49 -3.74
C VAL A 52 -1.92 -3.47 -2.25
N TYR A 53 -2.93 -3.67 -1.38
CA TYR A 53 -2.73 -3.83 0.06
C TYR A 53 -1.71 -4.94 0.36
N LEU A 54 -1.88 -6.12 -0.23
CA LEU A 54 -0.98 -7.26 -0.02
C LEU A 54 0.43 -6.97 -0.56
N VAL A 55 0.54 -6.40 -1.76
CA VAL A 55 1.84 -6.05 -2.36
C VAL A 55 2.60 -5.05 -1.50
N VAL A 56 1.94 -3.97 -1.08
CA VAL A 56 2.56 -2.93 -0.23
C VAL A 56 2.93 -3.50 1.13
N ARG A 57 2.07 -4.31 1.73
CA ARG A 57 2.36 -4.99 3.00
C ARG A 57 3.58 -5.90 2.88
N SER A 58 3.64 -6.76 1.87
CA SER A 58 4.78 -7.65 1.64
C SER A 58 6.07 -6.86 1.37
N TYR A 59 5.99 -5.74 0.64
CA TYR A 59 7.15 -4.89 0.42
C TYR A 59 7.67 -4.27 1.71
N ILE A 60 6.79 -3.78 2.58
CA ILE A 60 7.14 -3.21 3.88
C ILE A 60 7.75 -4.27 4.80
N GLU A 61 7.16 -5.48 4.86
CA GLU A 61 7.71 -6.60 5.63
C GLU A 61 9.12 -6.96 5.12
N LEU A 62 9.31 -7.07 3.81
CA LEU A 62 10.61 -7.36 3.22
C LEU A 62 11.65 -6.29 3.55
N VAL A 63 11.29 -5.00 3.44
CA VAL A 63 12.17 -3.89 3.81
C VAL A 63 12.50 -3.93 5.30
N THR A 64 11.54 -4.29 6.16
CA THR A 64 11.74 -4.40 7.61
C THR A 64 12.72 -5.52 7.94
N VAL A 65 12.54 -6.70 7.34
CA VAL A 65 13.46 -7.84 7.48
C VAL A 65 14.85 -7.46 6.97
N MET A 66 14.95 -6.87 5.77
CA MET A 66 16.24 -6.42 5.25
C MET A 66 16.91 -5.39 6.16
N ALA A 67 16.14 -4.48 6.76
CA ALA A 67 16.67 -3.51 7.71
C ALA A 67 17.21 -4.20 8.98
N GLU A 68 16.52 -5.21 9.51
CA GLU A 68 16.99 -5.99 10.66
C GLU A 68 18.30 -6.75 10.36
N TYR A 69 18.42 -7.33 9.16
CA TYR A 69 19.64 -8.06 8.77
C TYR A 69 20.83 -7.15 8.40
N LEU A 70 20.58 -5.98 7.80
CA LEU A 70 21.63 -5.06 7.34
C LEU A 70 22.07 -4.05 8.40
N LEU A 71 21.20 -3.75 9.36
CA LEU A 71 21.49 -2.89 10.51
C LEU A 71 21.17 -3.68 11.77
N PRO A 72 22.05 -4.62 12.19
CA PRO A 72 21.94 -5.23 13.50
C PRO A 72 21.99 -4.11 14.53
N GLN A 73 20.99 -4.06 15.41
CA GLN A 73 20.94 -3.11 16.53
C GLN A 73 22.13 -3.29 17.46
#